data_AF-A0A8B6CS09-F1
#
_entry.id   AF-A0A8B6CS09-F1
#
_cell.length_a   1.000
_cell.length_b   1.000
_cell.length_c   1.000
_cell.angle_alpha   90.00
_cell.angle_beta   90.00
_cell.angle_gamma   90.00
#
_symmetry.space_group_name_H-M   'P 1'
#
loop_
_entity.id
_entity.type
_entity.pdbx_description
1 polymer ?
#
loop_
_entity_poly.entity_id
_entity_poly.type
_entity_poly.pdbx_seq_one_letter_code
_entity_poly.pdbx_strand_id
1 'polypeptide(L)'
;MEPNLQIISKTTGEIKQSTYSFAPLQTVAVHVTKANQIIVGVRETGEPFPVKGTRQVIVMDMNGRKEKVYHLDNDGQPIFTVPARIKSGNDNSMFVLDRLNAKFDGRILALNKTNRCKWVYNSHQRIYKKQTFKPTDLVATKSDNIIVTDYVNHMIHILDTSGQCIH
;
A
#
# COMPACT_ATOMS: atom_id res chain seq x y z
N MET A 1 -15.60 -2.22 -21.21
CA MET A 1 -15.14 -1.03 -20.47
C MET A 1 -13.68 -0.83 -20.85
N GLU A 2 -13.31 0.32 -21.41
CA GLU A 2 -11.95 0.53 -21.92
C GLU A 2 -10.92 0.60 -20.76
N PRO A 3 -9.68 0.15 -20.98
CA PRO A 3 -8.61 0.33 -20.00
C PRO A 3 -8.30 1.81 -19.82
N ASN A 4 -8.42 2.31 -18.59
CA ASN A 4 -8.15 3.70 -18.23
C ASN A 4 -6.69 3.94 -17.77
N LEU A 5 -5.87 2.89 -17.68
CA LEU A 5 -4.44 3.04 -17.38
C LEU A 5 -3.63 3.11 -18.67
N GLN A 6 -2.84 4.18 -18.79
CA GLN A 6 -1.89 4.38 -19.88
C GLN A 6 -0.46 4.35 -19.30
N ILE A 7 0.43 3.60 -19.96
CA ILE A 7 1.85 3.56 -19.66
C ILE A 7 2.57 4.34 -20.75
N ILE A 8 3.23 5.42 -20.36
CA ILE A 8 3.90 6.33 -21.29
C ILE A 8 5.40 6.07 -21.22
N SER A 9 5.98 5.65 -22.33
CA SER A 9 7.43 5.54 -22.46
C SER A 9 8.03 6.92 -22.74
N LYS A 10 8.85 7.42 -21.81
CA LYS A 10 9.54 8.71 -22.01
C LYS A 10 10.57 8.66 -23.15
N THR A 11 11.19 7.51 -23.38
CA THR A 11 12.26 7.36 -24.39
C THR A 11 11.72 7.24 -25.81
N THR A 12 10.54 6.62 -25.99
CA THR A 12 9.95 6.42 -27.32
C THR A 12 8.74 7.31 -27.59
N GLY A 13 8.17 7.97 -26.57
CA GLY A 13 6.91 8.70 -26.67
C GLY A 13 5.68 7.80 -26.84
N GLU A 14 5.88 6.48 -26.87
CA GLU A 14 4.82 5.50 -27.09
C GLU A 14 3.90 5.44 -25.87
N ILE A 15 2.59 5.56 -26.13
CA ILE A 15 1.55 5.35 -25.13
C ILE A 15 1.05 3.92 -25.30
N LYS A 16 1.37 3.06 -24.34
CA LYS A 16 0.84 1.70 -24.27
C LYS A 16 -0.38 1.70 -23.38
N GLN A 17 -1.49 1.23 -23.92
CA GLN A 17 -2.69 1.02 -23.12
C GLN A 17 -2.52 -0.27 -22.32
N SER A 18 -2.72 -0.17 -21.00
CA SER A 18 -2.75 -1.34 -20.13
C SER A 18 -3.86 -2.30 -20.59
N THR A 19 -3.65 -3.60 -20.48
CA THR A 19 -4.74 -4.57 -20.70
C THR A 19 -5.70 -4.65 -19.51
N TYR A 20 -5.37 -4.00 -18.39
CA TYR A 20 -6.18 -3.96 -17.18
C TYR A 20 -6.76 -2.57 -16.92
N SER A 21 -8.09 -2.51 -16.74
CA SER A 21 -8.80 -1.29 -16.35
C SER A 21 -8.95 -1.24 -14.84
N PHE A 22 -8.69 -0.08 -14.25
CA PHE A 22 -8.99 0.18 -12.84
C PHE A 22 -10.41 0.69 -12.63
N ALA A 23 -11.09 1.17 -13.68
CA ALA A 23 -12.44 1.72 -13.56
C ALA A 23 -13.41 0.70 -12.91
N PRO A 24 -14.28 1.14 -11.98
CA PRO A 24 -14.51 2.52 -11.54
C PRO A 24 -13.60 3.01 -10.38
N LEU A 25 -12.56 2.25 -10.02
CA LEU A 25 -11.65 2.57 -8.91
C LEU A 25 -10.66 3.68 -9.27
N GLN A 26 -10.30 4.48 -8.26
CA GLN A 26 -9.25 5.49 -8.32
C GLN A 26 -7.92 4.93 -7.86
N THR A 27 -6.85 5.27 -8.56
CA THR A 27 -5.48 5.02 -8.12
C THR A 27 -5.09 5.98 -6.99
N VAL A 28 -4.42 5.46 -5.96
CA VAL A 28 -4.02 6.24 -4.77
C VAL A 28 -2.55 6.07 -4.40
N ALA A 29 -1.90 5.03 -4.88
CA ALA A 29 -0.49 4.78 -4.67
C ALA A 29 0.11 4.07 -5.88
N VAL A 30 1.39 4.33 -6.13
CA VAL A 30 2.20 3.61 -7.11
C VAL A 30 3.60 3.35 -6.55
N HIS A 31 4.16 2.20 -6.85
CA HIS A 31 5.54 1.83 -6.51
C HIS A 31 6.11 0.90 -7.57
N VAL A 32 7.39 1.06 -7.90
CA VAL A 32 8.11 0.13 -8.79
C VAL A 32 9.07 -0.72 -7.96
N THR A 33 8.96 -2.03 -8.08
CA THR A 33 9.82 -2.97 -7.36
C THR A 33 11.19 -3.08 -8.02
N LYS A 34 12.18 -3.62 -7.29
CA LYS A 34 13.49 -3.97 -7.85
C LYS A 34 13.42 -5.03 -8.96
N ALA A 35 12.32 -5.77 -9.03
CA ALA A 35 12.05 -6.78 -10.05
C ALA A 35 11.32 -6.20 -11.27
N ASN A 36 11.26 -4.87 -11.43
CA ASN A 36 10.55 -4.18 -12.51
C ASN A 36 9.06 -4.54 -12.58
N GLN A 37 8.40 -4.62 -11.43
CA GLN A 37 6.93 -4.72 -11.36
C GLN A 37 6.36 -3.38 -10.89
N ILE A 38 5.22 -3.01 -11.43
CA ILE A 38 4.44 -1.86 -10.97
C ILE A 38 3.42 -2.37 -9.96
N ILE A 39 3.39 -1.76 -8.78
CA ILE A 39 2.39 -1.98 -7.76
C ILE A 39 1.51 -0.75 -7.67
N VAL A 40 0.19 -0.92 -7.77
CA VAL A 40 -0.79 0.16 -7.76
C VAL A 40 -1.82 -0.08 -6.66
N GLY A 41 -1.99 0.88 -5.75
CA GLY A 41 -3.08 0.90 -4.80
C GLY A 41 -4.32 1.55 -5.42
N VAL A 42 -5.48 0.91 -5.30
CA VAL A 42 -6.76 1.39 -5.83
C VAL A 42 -7.87 1.32 -4.79
N ARG A 43 -8.85 2.22 -4.89
CA ARG A 43 -10.03 2.28 -4.01
C ARG A 43 -11.26 2.83 -4.75
N GLU A 44 -12.45 2.66 -4.17
CA GLU A 44 -13.64 3.35 -4.65
C GLU A 44 -13.59 4.87 -4.42
N THR A 45 -14.46 5.57 -5.13
CA THR A 45 -14.77 6.99 -4.92
C THR A 45 -15.75 7.19 -3.77
N GLY A 46 -15.63 8.30 -3.05
CA GLY A 46 -16.59 8.73 -2.03
C GLY A 46 -16.21 8.35 -0.60
N GLU A 47 -16.71 9.12 0.36
CA GLU A 47 -16.60 8.92 1.80
C GLU A 47 -18.00 9.01 2.42
N PRO A 48 -18.35 8.23 3.47
CA PRO A 48 -17.51 7.23 4.12
C PRO A 48 -17.32 5.98 3.24
N PHE A 49 -16.18 5.31 3.37
CA PHE A 49 -15.94 4.11 2.60
C PHE A 49 -16.86 2.94 3.01
N PRO A 50 -17.41 2.17 2.05
CA PRO A 50 -18.30 1.04 2.36
C PRO A 50 -17.56 -0.03 3.18
N VAL A 51 -18.16 -0.58 4.23
CA VAL A 51 -17.50 -1.60 5.08
C VAL A 51 -16.98 -2.78 4.23
N LYS A 52 -17.79 -3.23 3.26
CA LYS A 52 -17.39 -4.17 2.21
C LYS A 52 -17.01 -3.41 0.95
N GLY A 53 -15.76 -2.97 0.89
CA GLY A 53 -15.20 -2.33 -0.29
C GLY A 53 -14.54 -3.32 -1.25
N THR A 54 -14.05 -2.78 -2.35
CA THR A 54 -13.36 -3.43 -3.47
C THR A 54 -11.94 -2.90 -3.61
N ARG A 55 -11.38 -2.26 -2.58
CA ARG A 55 -10.02 -1.70 -2.60
C ARG A 55 -8.99 -2.79 -2.78
N GLN A 56 -7.98 -2.51 -3.58
CA GLN A 56 -6.99 -3.51 -3.97
C GLN A 56 -5.60 -2.90 -4.01
N VAL A 57 -4.63 -3.78 -3.86
CA VAL A 57 -3.28 -3.52 -4.34
C VAL A 57 -3.00 -4.49 -5.47
N ILE A 58 -2.63 -3.95 -6.63
CA ILE A 58 -2.50 -4.69 -7.89
C ILE A 58 -1.03 -4.67 -8.30
N VAL A 59 -0.50 -5.84 -8.61
CA VAL A 59 0.85 -6.00 -9.16
C VAL A 59 0.73 -6.31 -10.65
N MET A 60 1.50 -5.61 -11.46
CA MET A 60 1.54 -5.76 -12.92
C MET A 60 2.97 -5.64 -13.43
N ASP A 61 3.22 -6.22 -14.60
CA ASP A 61 4.48 -6.01 -15.31
C ASP A 61 4.58 -4.58 -15.87
N MET A 62 5.76 -4.21 -16.39
CA MET A 62 5.98 -2.89 -17.00
C MET A 62 5.16 -2.64 -18.27
N ASN A 63 4.48 -3.65 -18.82
CA ASN A 63 3.58 -3.50 -19.96
C ASN A 63 2.11 -3.34 -19.52
N GLY A 64 1.83 -3.30 -18.22
CA GLY A 64 0.48 -3.12 -17.68
C GLY A 64 -0.33 -4.41 -17.62
N ARG A 65 0.29 -5.57 -17.84
CA ARG A 65 -0.40 -6.85 -17.68
C ARG A 65 -0.46 -7.20 -16.20
N LYS A 66 -1.69 -7.35 -15.69
CA LYS A 66 -1.94 -7.75 -14.31
C LYS A 66 -1.35 -9.13 -14.01
N GLU A 67 -0.55 -9.21 -12.96
CA GLU A 67 0.03 -10.45 -12.46
C GLU A 67 -0.66 -10.90 -11.17
N LYS A 68 -1.01 -9.94 -10.29
CA LYS A 68 -1.51 -10.28 -8.95
C LYS A 68 -2.43 -9.21 -8.37
N VAL A 69 -3.33 -9.63 -7.48
CA VAL A 69 -4.21 -8.76 -6.71
C VAL A 69 -4.20 -9.16 -5.24
N TYR A 70 -4.10 -8.16 -4.37
CA TYR A 70 -4.33 -8.24 -2.93
C TYR A 70 -5.62 -7.47 -2.66
N HIS A 71 -6.59 -8.09 -1.99
CA HIS A 71 -7.86 -7.46 -1.66
C HIS A 71 -8.45 -8.06 -0.39
N LEU A 72 -8.58 -9.40 -0.34
CA LEU A 72 -9.20 -10.10 0.77
C LEU A 72 -8.17 -10.93 1.55
N ASP A 73 -8.36 -11.04 2.86
CA ASP A 73 -7.62 -11.96 3.72
C ASP A 73 -8.18 -13.40 3.61
N ASN A 74 -7.67 -14.32 4.45
CA ASN A 74 -8.08 -15.72 4.41
C ASN A 74 -9.54 -15.94 4.84
N ASP A 75 -10.12 -15.00 5.59
CA ASP A 75 -11.50 -15.05 6.07
C ASP A 75 -12.46 -14.32 5.11
N GLY A 76 -11.95 -13.89 3.95
CA GLY A 76 -12.71 -13.15 2.95
C GLY A 76 -13.00 -11.70 3.34
N GLN A 77 -12.30 -11.14 4.33
CA GLN A 77 -12.46 -9.75 4.75
C GLN A 77 -11.53 -8.82 3.98
N PRO A 78 -11.94 -7.57 3.68
CA PRO A 78 -11.08 -6.60 3.03
C PRO A 78 -9.80 -6.32 3.84
N ILE A 79 -8.65 -6.47 3.18
CA ILE A 79 -7.34 -6.16 3.77
C ILE A 79 -7.16 -4.66 3.96
N PHE A 80 -7.70 -3.84 3.05
CA PHE A 80 -7.41 -2.40 2.98
C PHE A 80 -8.63 -1.52 3.22
N THR A 81 -8.37 -0.32 3.72
CA THR A 81 -9.31 0.81 3.72
C THR A 81 -8.90 1.83 2.65
N VAL A 82 -7.65 2.33 2.70
CA VAL A 82 -7.05 3.17 1.65
C VAL A 82 -5.56 2.87 1.61
N PRO A 83 -5.06 2.09 0.63
CA PRO A 83 -3.64 1.75 0.50
C PRO A 83 -2.85 2.94 -0.05
N ALA A 84 -2.63 3.96 0.78
CA ALA A 84 -2.18 5.30 0.41
C ALA A 84 -0.69 5.39 0.08
N ARG A 85 0.15 4.50 0.63
CA ARG A 85 1.58 4.38 0.28
C ARG A 85 1.96 2.91 0.23
N ILE A 86 2.86 2.57 -0.70
CA ILE A 86 3.32 1.21 -0.92
C ILE A 86 4.83 1.23 -1.11
N LYS A 87 5.54 0.30 -0.47
CA LYS A 87 6.95 -0.01 -0.74
C LYS A 87 7.15 -1.52 -0.81
N SER A 88 8.18 -1.95 -1.52
CA SER A 88 8.59 -3.35 -1.60
C SER A 88 9.91 -3.58 -0.85
N GLY A 89 9.99 -4.68 -0.10
CA GLY A 89 11.23 -5.20 0.47
C GLY A 89 12.03 -6.07 -0.52
N ASN A 90 13.11 -6.68 -0.05
CA ASN A 90 14.01 -7.50 -0.90
C ASN A 90 13.42 -8.87 -1.26
N ASP A 91 12.65 -9.49 -0.38
CA ASP A 91 12.01 -10.79 -0.59
C ASP A 91 10.62 -10.67 -1.26
N ASN A 92 10.39 -9.63 -2.05
CA ASN A 92 9.07 -9.20 -2.53
C ASN A 92 8.01 -9.09 -1.40
N SER A 93 8.42 -8.85 -0.15
CA SER A 93 7.51 -8.31 0.86
C SER A 93 6.95 -6.99 0.39
N MET A 94 5.72 -6.71 0.78
CA MET A 94 5.07 -5.44 0.48
C MET A 94 4.65 -4.77 1.76
N PHE A 95 5.01 -3.50 1.90
CA PHE A 95 4.67 -2.68 3.05
C PHE A 95 3.69 -1.60 2.60
N VAL A 96 2.52 -1.56 3.24
CA VAL A 96 1.42 -0.69 2.84
C VAL A 96 1.05 0.21 4.00
N LEU A 97 1.05 1.53 3.76
CA LEU A 97 0.39 2.50 4.63
C LEU A 97 -1.09 2.46 4.27
N ASP A 98 -1.89 1.92 5.18
CA ASP A 98 -3.33 1.87 5.04
C ASP A 98 -3.98 2.95 5.90
N ARG A 99 -4.63 3.92 5.25
CA ARG A 99 -5.36 4.99 5.93
C ARG A 99 -6.78 4.52 6.23
N LEU A 100 -7.16 4.60 7.49
CA LEU A 100 -8.37 3.99 8.04
C LEU A 100 -9.58 4.92 8.00
N ASN A 101 -9.38 6.23 7.91
CA ASN A 101 -10.47 7.21 7.87
C ASN A 101 -10.03 8.57 7.30
N ALA A 102 -11.00 9.46 7.12
CA ALA A 102 -10.79 10.84 6.66
C ALA A 102 -9.95 11.70 7.63
N LYS A 103 -9.77 11.27 8.89
CA LYS A 103 -8.91 11.96 9.89
C LYS A 103 -7.45 11.54 9.80
N PHE A 104 -7.08 10.72 8.82
CA PHE A 104 -5.72 10.25 8.57
C PHE A 104 -5.18 9.27 9.63
N ASP A 105 -6.04 8.66 10.44
CA ASP A 105 -5.58 7.56 11.27
C ASP A 105 -5.14 6.41 10.34
N GLY A 106 -4.04 5.76 10.67
CA GLY A 106 -3.43 4.78 9.78
C GLY A 106 -2.90 3.54 10.49
N ARG A 107 -2.44 2.60 9.68
CA ARG A 107 -1.67 1.42 10.08
C ARG A 107 -0.67 1.08 8.99
N ILE A 108 0.37 0.33 9.35
CA ILE A 108 1.31 -0.28 8.41
C ILE A 108 1.02 -1.76 8.33
N LEU A 109 0.86 -2.27 7.12
CA LEU A 109 0.64 -3.69 6.83
C LEU A 109 1.90 -4.24 6.16
N ALA A 110 2.40 -5.38 6.62
CA ALA A 110 3.35 -6.17 5.85
C ALA A 110 2.65 -7.37 5.23
N LEU A 111 2.72 -7.50 3.91
CA LEU A 111 2.16 -8.61 3.16
C LEU A 111 3.28 -9.47 2.58
N ASN A 112 3.08 -10.78 2.60
CA ASN A 112 4.01 -11.74 2.00
C ASN A 112 3.64 -12.07 0.54
N LYS A 113 4.49 -12.87 -0.11
CA LYS A 113 4.26 -13.39 -1.47
C LYS A 113 3.01 -14.24 -1.62
N THR A 114 2.37 -14.71 -0.54
CA THR A 114 1.15 -15.54 -0.58
C THR A 114 -0.12 -14.77 -0.22
N ASN A 115 -0.12 -13.43 -0.33
CA ASN A 115 -1.26 -12.57 0.01
C ASN A 115 -1.65 -12.57 1.50
N ARG A 116 -0.81 -13.11 2.38
CA ARG A 116 -1.07 -13.11 3.81
C ARG A 116 -0.44 -11.90 4.47
N CYS A 117 -1.21 -11.26 5.34
CA CYS A 117 -0.69 -10.26 6.25
C CYS A 117 0.27 -10.94 7.23
N LYS A 118 1.56 -10.58 7.19
CA LYS A 118 2.59 -11.03 8.13
C LYS A 118 2.37 -10.40 9.49
N TRP A 119 2.14 -9.08 9.50
CA TRP A 119 1.93 -8.31 10.72
C TRP A 119 1.27 -6.97 10.41
N VAL A 120 0.71 -6.34 11.46
CA VAL A 120 0.09 -5.02 11.41
C VAL A 120 0.71 -4.16 12.51
N TYR A 121 1.14 -2.95 12.16
CA TYR A 121 1.60 -1.95 13.11
C TYR A 121 0.65 -0.75 13.13
N ASN A 122 0.13 -0.40 14.31
CA ASN A 122 -0.83 0.68 14.50
C ASN A 122 -0.37 1.71 15.55
N SER A 123 0.91 1.71 15.92
CA SER A 123 1.57 2.52 16.96
C SER A 123 0.88 2.58 18.34
N HIS A 124 -0.16 1.77 18.59
CA HIS A 124 -0.92 1.78 19.86
C HIS A 124 -0.14 1.21 21.07
N GLN A 125 1.18 1.05 20.95
CA GLN A 125 2.02 0.65 22.08
C GLN A 125 2.23 1.85 23.02
N ARG A 126 1.45 1.83 24.11
CA ARG A 126 1.64 2.27 25.52
C ARG A 126 2.49 3.50 25.90
N ILE A 127 3.36 4.05 25.06
CA ILE A 127 4.39 5.01 25.47
C ILE A 127 3.86 6.46 25.44
N TYR A 128 2.91 6.76 24.55
CA TYR A 128 2.44 8.14 24.37
C TYR A 128 0.95 8.25 24.72
N LYS A 129 0.67 8.96 25.81
CA LYS A 129 -0.69 9.24 26.26
C LYS A 129 -1.45 10.05 25.19
N LYS A 130 -2.39 9.39 24.50
CA LYS A 130 -3.61 9.95 23.85
C LYS A 130 -3.57 10.47 22.40
N GLN A 131 -2.51 10.32 21.61
CA GLN A 131 -2.57 10.75 20.20
C GLN A 131 -2.82 9.57 19.23
N THR A 132 -3.59 9.82 18.15
CA THR A 132 -3.80 8.80 17.11
C THR A 132 -2.57 8.66 16.24
N PHE A 133 -2.36 7.46 15.70
CA PHE A 133 -1.28 7.18 14.75
C PHE A 133 -1.61 7.77 13.38
N LYS A 134 -0.88 8.79 12.94
CA LYS A 134 -1.14 9.45 11.65
C LYS A 134 0.07 9.36 10.71
N PRO A 135 0.35 8.15 10.18
CA PRO A 135 1.47 7.98 9.29
C PRO A 135 1.24 8.72 7.98
N THR A 136 2.26 9.40 7.48
CA THR A 136 2.21 10.15 6.22
C THR A 136 3.01 9.52 5.10
N ASP A 137 4.10 8.84 5.42
CA ASP A 137 4.92 8.10 4.47
C ASP A 137 5.62 6.92 5.14
N LEU A 138 6.14 6.00 4.31
CA LEU A 138 7.03 4.93 4.74
C LEU A 138 8.11 4.65 3.69
N VAL A 139 9.28 4.25 4.17
CA VAL A 139 10.37 3.72 3.33
C VAL A 139 10.87 2.40 3.88
N ALA A 140 11.26 1.49 2.99
CA ALA A 140 11.94 0.26 3.34
C ALA A 140 13.45 0.45 3.16
N THR A 141 14.22 0.12 4.18
CA THR A 141 15.69 0.15 4.14
C THR A 141 16.24 -1.05 3.37
N LYS A 142 17.56 -1.08 3.13
CA LYS A 142 18.22 -2.24 2.50
C LYS A 142 18.10 -3.52 3.33
N SER A 143 17.91 -3.43 4.63
CA SER A 143 17.73 -4.58 5.54
C SER A 143 16.25 -4.89 5.80
N ASP A 144 15.34 -4.33 5.01
CA ASP A 144 13.88 -4.46 5.15
C ASP A 144 13.29 -3.94 6.48
N ASN A 145 14.07 -3.22 7.28
CA ASN A 145 13.51 -2.34 8.32
C ASN A 145 12.70 -1.23 7.65
N ILE A 146 11.66 -0.77 8.33
CA ILE A 146 10.70 0.20 7.79
C ILE A 146 10.76 1.46 8.63
N ILE A 147 10.95 2.60 7.96
CA ILE A 147 10.94 3.91 8.59
C ILE A 147 9.62 4.57 8.23
N VAL A 148 8.88 5.02 9.24
CA VAL A 148 7.53 5.59 9.09
C VAL A 148 7.50 6.97 9.73
N THR A 149 6.99 7.97 9.00
CA THR A 149 6.79 9.31 9.54
C THR A 149 5.40 9.43 10.13
N ASP A 150 5.29 9.93 11.36
CA ASP A 150 4.02 10.16 12.06
C ASP A 150 3.82 11.65 12.31
N TYR A 151 2.89 12.24 11.55
CA TYR A 151 2.72 13.68 11.47
C TYR A 151 2.24 14.30 12.79
N VAL A 152 1.27 13.67 13.45
CA VAL A 152 0.64 14.26 14.65
C VAL A 152 1.56 14.18 15.85
N ASN A 153 2.30 13.08 15.97
CA ASN A 153 3.21 12.87 17.09
C ASN A 153 4.59 13.50 16.86
N HIS A 154 4.86 14.05 15.67
CA HIS A 154 6.19 14.53 15.26
C HIS A 154 7.29 13.46 15.44
N MET A 155 6.96 12.22 15.09
CA MET A 155 7.82 11.05 15.32
C MET A 155 8.24 10.37 14.03
N ILE A 156 9.37 9.67 14.13
CA ILE A 156 9.79 8.67 13.16
C ILE A 156 9.81 7.34 13.90
N HIS A 157 9.09 6.36 13.37
CA HIS A 157 9.07 5.00 13.91
C HIS A 157 9.98 4.14 13.04
N ILE A 158 10.88 3.38 13.65
CA ILE A 158 11.70 2.39 12.97
C ILE A 158 11.21 1.01 13.38
N LEU A 159 10.64 0.29 12.41
CA LEU A 159 10.15 -1.06 12.58
C LEU A 159 11.18 -2.05 12.04
N ASP A 160 11.42 -3.13 12.79
CA ASP A 160 12.17 -4.26 12.29
C ASP A 160 11.33 -5.11 11.31
N THR A 161 11.93 -6.17 10.76
CA THR A 161 11.26 -7.06 9.81
C THR A 161 10.06 -7.82 10.39
N SER A 162 9.94 -7.89 11.72
CA SER A 162 8.81 -8.50 12.44
C SER A 162 7.69 -7.50 12.74
N GLY A 163 7.89 -6.22 12.44
CA GLY A 163 6.95 -5.14 12.73
C GLY A 163 7.06 -4.59 14.15
N GLN A 164 8.11 -4.98 14.91
CA GLN A 164 8.38 -4.40 16.23
C GLN A 164 9.05 -3.04 16.07
N CYS A 165 8.55 -2.03 16.81
CA CYS A 165 9.19 -0.73 16.90
C CYS A 165 10.46 -0.86 17.72
N ILE A 166 11.61 -0.59 17.10
CA ILE A 166 12.92 -0.67 17.75
C ILE A 166 13.45 0.72 18.11
N HIS A 167 13.06 1.76 17.37
CA HIS A 167 13.35 3.18 17.64
C HIS A 167 12.13 4.05 17.36
#